data_AF-A0A975S6K5-F1
#
_entry.id   AF-A0A975S6K5-F1
#
_cell.length_a   1.000
_cell.length_b   1.000
_cell.length_c   1.000
_cell.angle_alpha   90.00
_cell.angle_beta   90.00
_cell.angle_gamma   90.00
#
_symmetry.space_group_name_H-M   'P 1'
#
loop_
_entity.id
_entity.type
_entity.pdbx_description
1 polymer ?
#
loop_
_entity_poly.entity_id
_entity_poly.type
_entity_poly.pdbx_seq_one_letter_code
_entity_poly.pdbx_strand_id
1 'polypeptide(L)'
;MHEHQPGSFGVELLILVPAAAAVTAYWAGALSSRSRPWPLYRAVLFTAGAAAVLATVLDPLATRSHASFAVLGITHLLAGMLGPALLVLSRPVSLALRSLDVVPARRLSRVLRSRPLRFLTFPVTAAVLNVGGMVLMFRTGLFTAMQESAPIHWLVTFHLAAAGYLYTASLVSRDPMPHRAGFRLRAAVLILSAAAHNILAKTLYADPPPGVTPADGQAGALILYYGGGVVEIGIIFLLCRQWYLSTRPQQRPASI
;
A
#
# COMPACT_ATOMS: atom_id res chain seq x y z
N MET A 1 -26.93 -4.61 21.96
CA MET A 1 -26.76 -3.19 22.36
C MET A 1 -25.28 -2.87 22.22
N HIS A 2 -24.88 -2.15 21.18
CA HIS A 2 -23.50 -1.74 20.96
C HIS A 2 -23.26 -0.43 21.71
N GLU A 3 -22.57 -0.49 22.85
CA GLU A 3 -22.06 0.71 23.51
C GLU A 3 -20.96 1.31 22.62
N HIS A 4 -21.33 2.27 21.79
CA HIS A 4 -20.35 3.14 21.13
C HIS A 4 -19.74 4.02 22.22
N GLN A 5 -18.50 3.74 22.61
CA GLN A 5 -17.75 4.64 23.47
C GLN A 5 -17.69 6.03 22.80
N PRO A 6 -18.02 7.12 23.50
CA PRO A 6 -18.12 8.48 22.95
C PRO A 6 -16.79 9.07 22.42
N GLY A 7 -15.67 8.34 22.52
CA GLY A 7 -14.38 8.67 21.89
C GLY A 7 -14.14 8.07 20.49
N SER A 8 -14.93 7.06 20.08
CA SER A 8 -14.76 6.39 18.76
C SER A 8 -15.14 7.31 17.59
N PHE A 9 -16.24 8.05 17.74
CA PHE A 9 -16.84 8.86 16.67
C PHE A 9 -15.91 9.98 16.16
N GLY A 10 -15.18 10.63 17.07
CA GLY A 10 -14.24 11.70 16.71
C GLY A 10 -13.03 11.21 15.93
N VAL A 11 -12.55 10.01 16.25
CA VAL A 11 -11.39 9.40 15.57
C VAL A 11 -11.80 8.76 14.25
N GLU A 12 -12.97 8.11 14.18
CA GLU A 12 -13.53 7.65 12.91
C GLU A 12 -13.69 8.81 11.92
N LEU A 13 -14.21 9.96 12.38
CA LEU A 13 -14.27 11.17 11.55
C LEU A 13 -12.88 11.63 11.10
N LEU A 14 -11.89 11.61 12.01
CA LEU A 14 -10.52 12.02 11.71
C LEU A 14 -9.90 11.23 10.56
N ILE A 15 -10.33 9.98 10.35
CA ILE A 15 -9.81 9.09 9.30
C ILE A 15 -10.73 9.09 8.07
N LEU A 16 -12.04 9.09 8.28
CA LEU A 16 -13.05 9.13 7.22
C LEU A 16 -13.01 10.43 6.42
N VAL A 17 -12.88 11.58 7.08
CA VAL A 17 -12.87 12.89 6.42
C VAL A 17 -11.73 13.01 5.40
N PRO A 18 -10.45 12.76 5.75
CA PRO A 18 -9.37 12.84 4.76
C PRO A 18 -9.48 11.75 3.69
N ALA A 19 -9.95 10.54 4.03
CA ALA A 19 -10.17 9.49 3.03
C ALA A 19 -11.25 9.89 2.01
N ALA A 20 -12.40 10.39 2.48
CA ALA A 20 -13.48 10.89 1.65
C ALA A 20 -13.05 12.11 0.83
N ALA A 21 -12.29 13.04 1.42
CA ALA A 21 -11.71 14.17 0.72
C ALA A 21 -10.75 13.73 -0.39
N ALA A 22 -9.91 12.72 -0.14
CA ALA A 22 -9.01 12.17 -1.15
C ALA A 22 -9.77 11.51 -2.30
N VAL A 23 -10.81 10.72 -2.00
CA VAL A 23 -11.67 10.06 -3.01
C VAL A 23 -12.42 11.08 -3.85
N THR A 24 -13.06 12.07 -3.22
CA THR A 24 -13.81 13.12 -3.92
C THR A 24 -12.88 13.98 -4.77
N ALA A 25 -11.71 14.38 -4.26
CA ALA A 25 -10.70 15.10 -5.03
C ALA A 25 -10.19 14.28 -6.23
N TYR A 26 -9.98 12.97 -6.06
CA TYR A 26 -9.59 12.10 -7.16
C TYR A 26 -10.67 12.05 -8.25
N TRP A 27 -11.93 11.85 -7.88
CA TRP A 27 -13.05 11.85 -8.85
C TRP A 27 -13.20 13.19 -9.56
N ALA A 28 -13.13 14.30 -8.83
CA ALA A 28 -13.17 15.64 -9.40
C ALA A 28 -12.03 15.85 -10.41
N GLY A 29 -10.81 15.41 -10.08
CA GLY A 29 -9.67 15.43 -10.99
C GLY A 29 -9.87 14.54 -12.22
N ALA A 30 -10.42 13.33 -12.05
CA ALA A 30 -10.64 12.36 -13.11
C ALA A 30 -11.72 12.79 -14.11
N LEU A 31 -12.74 13.52 -13.63
CA LEU A 31 -13.85 14.03 -14.45
C LEU A 31 -13.56 15.43 -15.04
N SER A 32 -12.54 16.12 -14.53
CA SER A 32 -12.12 17.45 -15.01
C SER A 32 -11.77 17.45 -16.49
N SER A 33 -12.14 18.52 -17.20
CA SER A 33 -11.75 18.72 -18.61
C SER A 33 -10.23 18.76 -18.82
N ARG A 34 -9.47 19.19 -17.80
CA ARG A 34 -8.01 19.34 -17.87
C ARG A 34 -7.23 18.02 -17.86
N SER A 35 -7.82 16.94 -17.36
CA SER A 35 -7.17 15.64 -17.25
C SER A 35 -7.54 14.67 -18.39
N ARG A 36 -8.50 15.07 -19.26
CA ARG A 36 -9.02 14.23 -20.34
C ARG A 36 -7.98 13.98 -21.44
N PRO A 37 -7.93 12.76 -22.01
CA PRO A 37 -8.67 11.56 -21.58
C PRO A 37 -8.03 10.93 -20.32
N TRP A 38 -8.83 10.73 -19.27
CA TRP A 38 -8.47 9.95 -18.07
C TRP A 38 -9.37 8.71 -17.95
N PRO A 39 -8.82 7.51 -17.81
CA PRO A 39 -9.63 6.31 -17.81
C PRO A 39 -10.30 6.07 -16.45
N LEU A 40 -11.63 5.89 -16.46
CA LEU A 40 -12.46 5.75 -15.26
C LEU A 40 -12.11 4.54 -14.40
N TYR A 41 -11.56 3.47 -14.99
CA TYR A 41 -11.11 2.30 -14.22
C TYR A 41 -10.08 2.69 -13.14
N ARG A 42 -9.30 3.76 -13.34
CA ARG A 42 -8.34 4.23 -12.33
C ARG A 42 -9.02 4.88 -11.13
N ALA A 43 -10.17 5.54 -11.32
CA ALA A 43 -10.97 6.06 -10.22
C ALA A 43 -11.61 4.92 -9.40
N VAL A 44 -12.06 3.86 -10.09
CA VAL A 44 -12.53 2.64 -9.43
C VAL A 44 -11.39 1.96 -8.63
N LEU A 45 -10.18 1.86 -9.19
CA LEU A 45 -9.02 1.33 -8.46
C LEU A 45 -8.66 2.20 -7.25
N PHE A 46 -8.70 3.54 -7.38
CA PHE A 46 -8.41 4.44 -6.27
C PHE A 46 -9.42 4.27 -5.13
N THR A 47 -10.71 4.25 -5.46
CA THR A 47 -11.79 4.04 -4.48
C THR A 47 -11.72 2.67 -3.82
N ALA A 48 -11.49 1.60 -4.60
CA ALA A 48 -11.31 0.27 -4.06
C ALA A 48 -10.08 0.18 -3.12
N GLY A 49 -8.96 0.82 -3.50
CA GLY A 49 -7.76 0.86 -2.66
C GLY A 49 -7.97 1.65 -1.36
N ALA A 50 -8.62 2.81 -1.44
CA ALA A 50 -8.96 3.61 -0.26
C ALA A 50 -9.95 2.87 0.66
N ALA A 51 -10.97 2.23 0.09
CA ALA A 51 -11.92 1.42 0.84
C ALA A 51 -11.26 0.22 1.50
N ALA A 52 -10.33 -0.46 0.83
CA ALA A 52 -9.59 -1.58 1.39
C ALA A 52 -8.77 -1.18 2.63
N VAL A 53 -8.07 -0.03 2.59
CA VAL A 53 -7.32 0.49 3.75
C VAL A 53 -8.27 0.98 4.85
N LEU A 54 -9.33 1.67 4.48
CA LEU A 54 -10.30 2.20 5.46
C LEU A 54 -11.02 1.06 6.20
N ALA A 55 -11.35 -0.02 5.49
CA ALA A 55 -11.97 -1.21 6.06
C ALA A 55 -11.11 -1.87 7.15
N THR A 56 -9.79 -1.69 7.17
CA THR A 56 -8.95 -2.28 8.24
C THR A 56 -8.94 -1.45 9.51
N VAL A 57 -9.37 -0.19 9.44
CA VAL A 57 -9.35 0.75 10.56
C VAL A 57 -10.75 0.93 11.16
N LEU A 58 -11.79 0.80 10.33
CA LEU A 58 -13.16 0.88 10.78
C LEU A 58 -13.65 -0.46 11.33
N ASP A 59 -14.62 -0.39 12.24
CA ASP A 59 -15.36 -1.56 12.67
C ASP A 59 -16.24 -2.11 11.54
N PRO A 60 -16.44 -3.45 11.48
CA PRO A 60 -16.13 -4.46 12.49
C PRO A 60 -14.77 -5.16 12.33
N LEU A 61 -14.00 -4.84 11.29
CA LEU A 61 -12.75 -5.54 10.98
C LEU A 61 -11.64 -5.21 11.98
N ALA A 62 -11.58 -3.97 12.46
CA ALA A 62 -10.66 -3.56 13.52
C ALA A 62 -10.86 -4.42 14.77
N THR A 63 -12.08 -4.45 15.34
CA THR A 63 -12.39 -5.29 16.52
C THR A 63 -12.14 -6.78 16.27
N ARG A 64 -12.49 -7.30 15.10
CA ARG A 64 -12.27 -8.73 14.79
C ARG A 64 -10.79 -9.09 14.61
N SER A 65 -9.95 -8.15 14.15
CA SER A 65 -8.51 -8.36 14.02
C SER A 65 -7.79 -8.49 15.36
N HIS A 66 -8.38 -7.95 16.43
CA HIS A 66 -7.91 -8.16 17.80
C HIS A 66 -8.29 -9.53 18.35
N ALA A 67 -9.38 -10.12 17.86
CA ALA A 67 -9.89 -11.40 18.35
C ALA A 67 -9.39 -12.62 17.54
N SER A 68 -8.96 -12.42 16.29
CA SER A 68 -8.47 -13.50 15.42
C SER A 68 -7.26 -13.07 14.61
N PHE A 69 -6.22 -13.88 14.72
CA PHE A 69 -5.00 -13.76 13.96
C PHE A 69 -5.22 -13.99 12.46
N ALA A 70 -6.18 -14.84 12.08
CA ALA A 70 -6.60 -14.97 10.68
C ALA A 70 -7.14 -13.64 10.12
N VAL A 71 -7.98 -12.94 10.89
CA VAL A 71 -8.52 -11.63 10.49
C VAL A 71 -7.42 -10.58 10.46
N LEU A 72 -6.46 -10.62 11.40
CA LEU A 72 -5.27 -9.77 11.35
C LEU A 72 -4.44 -9.99 10.08
N GLY A 73 -4.29 -11.25 9.64
CA GLY A 73 -3.66 -11.57 8.36
C GLY A 73 -4.36 -10.90 7.19
N ILE A 74 -5.70 -10.90 7.18
CA ILE A 74 -6.51 -10.23 6.15
C ILE A 74 -6.33 -8.72 6.21
N THR A 75 -6.41 -8.09 7.40
CA THR A 75 -6.23 -6.64 7.52
C THR A 75 -4.82 -6.23 7.10
N HIS A 76 -3.80 -7.02 7.44
CA HIS A 76 -2.44 -6.79 6.98
C HIS A 76 -2.34 -6.81 5.45
N LEU A 77 -2.94 -7.79 4.78
CA LEU A 77 -2.92 -7.87 3.32
C LEU A 77 -3.67 -6.72 2.66
N LEU A 78 -4.83 -6.34 3.21
CA LEU A 78 -5.63 -5.22 2.68
C LEU A 78 -4.90 -3.89 2.84
N ALA A 79 -4.40 -3.58 4.04
CA ALA A 79 -3.74 -2.33 4.34
C ALA A 79 -2.32 -2.25 3.77
N GLY A 80 -1.54 -3.33 3.86
CA GLY A 80 -0.11 -3.34 3.52
C GLY A 80 0.22 -3.69 2.08
N MET A 81 -0.67 -4.40 1.37
CA MET A 81 -0.35 -4.90 0.02
C MET A 81 -1.40 -4.51 -1.01
N LEU A 82 -2.64 -4.99 -0.86
CA LEU A 82 -3.67 -4.84 -1.87
C LEU A 82 -4.12 -3.38 -2.03
N GLY A 83 -4.50 -2.71 -0.94
CA GLY A 83 -4.90 -1.30 -0.94
C GLY A 83 -3.84 -0.41 -1.57
N PRO A 84 -2.59 -0.46 -1.08
CA PRO A 84 -1.48 0.29 -1.67
C PRO A 84 -1.23 -0.01 -3.15
N ALA A 85 -1.31 -1.27 -3.58
CA ALA A 85 -1.15 -1.64 -4.98
C ALA A 85 -2.24 -1.02 -5.88
N LEU A 86 -3.50 -1.08 -5.44
CA LEU A 86 -4.61 -0.45 -6.15
C LEU A 86 -4.44 1.07 -6.23
N LEU A 87 -4.02 1.70 -5.12
CA LEU A 87 -3.75 3.14 -5.07
C LEU A 87 -2.62 3.54 -6.02
N VAL A 88 -1.51 2.80 -6.08
CA VAL A 88 -0.41 3.11 -7.00
C VAL A 88 -0.83 2.93 -8.46
N LEU A 89 -1.62 1.89 -8.77
CA LEU A 89 -2.13 1.64 -10.13
C LEU A 89 -3.10 2.73 -10.63
N SER A 90 -3.76 3.42 -9.70
CA SER A 90 -4.63 4.55 -10.03
C SER A 90 -3.87 5.80 -10.52
N ARG A 91 -2.54 5.89 -10.33
CA ARG A 91 -1.70 7.03 -10.75
C ARG A 91 -2.18 8.39 -10.19
N PRO A 92 -2.33 8.51 -8.86
CA PRO A 92 -2.90 9.69 -8.24
C PRO A 92 -2.02 10.93 -8.44
N VAL A 93 -0.70 10.77 -8.47
CA VAL A 93 0.24 11.88 -8.66
C VAL A 93 0.15 12.43 -10.09
N SER A 94 0.07 11.55 -11.09
CA SER A 94 -0.14 11.99 -12.49
C SER A 94 -1.46 12.75 -12.65
N LEU A 95 -2.52 12.30 -11.97
CA LEU A 95 -3.82 12.97 -12.04
C LEU A 95 -3.75 14.36 -11.40
N ALA A 96 -3.19 14.44 -10.18
CA ALA A 96 -3.02 15.71 -9.47
C ALA A 96 -2.22 16.72 -10.30
N LEU A 97 -1.11 16.30 -10.93
CA LEU A 97 -0.31 17.18 -11.79
C LEU A 97 -1.04 17.66 -13.05
N ARG A 98 -2.04 16.91 -13.55
CA ARG A 98 -2.86 17.29 -14.71
C ARG A 98 -4.05 18.17 -14.34
N SER A 99 -4.62 17.98 -13.15
CA SER A 99 -5.81 18.71 -12.71
C SER A 99 -5.48 20.03 -12.01
N LEU A 100 -4.35 20.12 -11.31
CA LEU A 100 -3.94 21.31 -10.56
C LEU A 100 -3.48 22.46 -11.46
N ASP A 101 -3.69 23.69 -10.99
CA ASP A 101 -3.09 24.89 -11.59
C ASP A 101 -1.55 24.88 -11.52
N VAL A 102 -0.92 25.74 -12.32
CA VAL A 102 0.54 25.77 -12.51
C VAL A 102 1.31 25.90 -11.19
N VAL A 103 0.83 26.74 -10.27
CA VAL A 103 1.49 27.00 -8.98
C VAL A 103 1.46 25.77 -8.05
N PRO A 104 0.29 25.19 -7.71
CA PRO A 104 0.25 23.96 -6.90
C PRO A 104 0.91 22.77 -7.60
N ALA A 105 0.81 22.63 -8.92
CA ALA A 105 1.53 21.60 -9.67
C ALA A 105 3.05 21.73 -9.55
N ARG A 106 3.58 22.96 -9.58
CA ARG A 106 5.01 23.24 -9.38
C ARG A 106 5.46 22.94 -7.95
N ARG A 107 4.64 23.26 -6.94
CA ARG A 107 4.91 22.92 -5.53
C ARG A 107 4.97 21.41 -5.33
N LEU A 108 3.98 20.68 -5.86
CA LEU A 108 3.96 19.21 -5.82
C LEU A 108 5.20 18.63 -6.51
N SER A 109 5.55 19.10 -7.71
CA SER A 109 6.76 18.68 -8.43
C SER A 109 8.04 18.94 -7.63
N ARG A 110 8.12 20.04 -6.88
CA ARG A 110 9.26 20.35 -6.01
C ARG A 110 9.35 19.38 -4.82
N VAL A 111 8.22 19.08 -4.18
CA VAL A 111 8.15 18.07 -3.10
C VAL A 111 8.57 16.69 -3.62
N LEU A 112 8.11 16.31 -4.82
CA LEU A 112 8.49 15.06 -5.48
C LEU A 112 9.99 14.94 -5.77
N ARG A 113 10.68 16.08 -5.94
CA ARG A 113 12.14 16.14 -6.15
C ARG A 113 12.94 16.27 -4.85
N SER A 114 12.28 16.37 -3.71
CA SER A 114 12.95 16.57 -2.43
C SER A 114 13.82 15.36 -2.05
N ARG A 115 14.94 15.62 -1.36
CA ARG A 115 15.83 14.59 -0.81
C ARG A 115 15.13 13.57 0.11
N PRO A 116 14.25 13.96 1.05
CA PRO A 116 13.56 12.98 1.90
C PRO A 116 12.68 12.04 1.07
N LEU A 117 11.93 12.57 0.09
CA LEU A 117 11.10 11.72 -0.74
C LEU A 117 11.93 10.82 -1.65
N ARG A 118 13.09 11.30 -2.15
CA ARG A 118 14.05 10.45 -2.88
C ARG A 118 14.54 9.28 -2.02
N PHE A 119 14.80 9.50 -0.74
CA PHE A 119 15.24 8.44 0.16
C PHE A 119 14.11 7.45 0.46
N LEU A 120 12.90 7.93 0.77
CA LEU A 120 11.73 7.10 1.09
C LEU A 120 11.22 6.29 -0.11
N THR A 121 11.33 6.84 -1.32
CA THR A 121 10.90 6.17 -2.56
C THR A 121 11.99 5.30 -3.18
N PHE A 122 13.18 5.24 -2.56
CA PHE A 122 14.23 4.34 -2.99
C PHE A 122 13.82 2.89 -2.68
N PRO A 123 13.90 1.93 -3.63
CA PRO A 123 13.35 0.59 -3.46
C PRO A 123 13.86 -0.15 -2.22
N VAL A 124 15.15 -0.01 -1.90
CA VAL A 124 15.74 -0.66 -0.71
C VAL A 124 15.15 -0.09 0.56
N THR A 125 15.08 1.24 0.69
CA THR A 125 14.49 1.90 1.86
C THR A 125 13.03 1.52 2.02
N ALA A 126 12.26 1.54 0.93
CA ALA A 126 10.85 1.18 0.96
C ALA A 126 10.63 -0.30 1.34
N ALA A 127 11.49 -1.20 0.86
CA ALA A 127 11.46 -2.61 1.25
C ALA A 127 11.83 -2.80 2.72
N VAL A 128 12.83 -2.08 3.24
CA VAL A 128 13.20 -2.13 4.65
C VAL A 128 12.07 -1.61 5.54
N LEU A 129 11.41 -0.52 5.17
CA LEU A 129 10.24 0.00 5.91
C LEU A 129 9.07 -0.99 5.92
N ASN A 130 8.86 -1.68 4.79
CA ASN A 130 7.78 -2.66 4.64
C ASN A 130 8.07 -3.96 5.41
N VAL A 131 9.16 -4.65 5.08
CA VAL A 131 9.56 -5.93 5.71
C VAL A 131 9.96 -5.71 7.16
N GLY A 132 10.73 -4.66 7.46
CA GLY A 132 11.14 -4.32 8.82
C GLY A 132 9.95 -3.97 9.70
N GLY A 133 8.98 -3.21 9.19
CA GLY A 133 7.72 -2.95 9.89
C GLY A 133 6.94 -4.22 10.20
N MET A 134 6.88 -5.15 9.23
CA MET A 134 6.22 -6.44 9.40
C MET A 134 6.90 -7.34 10.45
N VAL A 135 8.23 -7.45 10.38
CA VAL A 135 9.03 -8.20 11.36
C VAL A 135 8.85 -7.61 12.75
N LEU A 136 8.90 -6.28 12.87
CA LEU A 136 8.71 -5.60 14.15
C LEU A 136 7.31 -5.88 14.71
N MET A 137 6.28 -5.82 13.87
CA MET A 137 4.90 -6.08 14.28
C MET A 137 4.72 -7.50 14.83
N PHE A 138 5.21 -8.53 14.15
CA PHE A 138 4.98 -9.92 14.53
C PHE A 138 5.98 -10.50 15.53
N ARG A 139 7.21 -9.99 15.59
CA ARG A 139 8.28 -10.54 16.43
C ARG A 139 8.53 -9.78 17.72
N THR A 140 7.87 -8.64 17.93
CA THR A 140 7.99 -7.86 19.16
C THR A 140 6.65 -7.76 19.89
N GLY A 141 6.67 -7.21 21.11
CA GLY A 141 5.46 -6.90 21.87
C GLY A 141 4.54 -5.86 21.22
N LEU A 142 4.89 -5.33 20.04
CA LEU A 142 4.05 -4.41 19.28
C LEU A 142 2.69 -5.02 18.92
N PHE A 143 2.65 -6.33 18.64
CA PHE A 143 1.39 -7.05 18.43
C PHE A 143 0.47 -6.97 19.66
N THR A 144 0.99 -7.21 20.85
CA THR A 144 0.25 -7.09 22.11
C THR A 144 -0.15 -5.64 22.36
N ALA A 145 0.77 -4.69 22.16
CA ALA A 145 0.51 -3.26 22.35
C ALA A 145 -0.60 -2.71 21.41
N MET A 146 -0.68 -3.23 20.19
CA MET A 146 -1.78 -2.89 19.26
C MET A 146 -3.14 -3.40 19.75
N GLN A 147 -3.17 -4.54 20.45
CA GLN A 147 -4.42 -5.09 21.00
C GLN A 147 -4.90 -4.31 22.22
N GLU A 148 -3.98 -3.80 23.03
CA GLU A 148 -4.30 -3.04 24.23
C GLU A 148 -4.60 -1.56 23.95
N SER A 149 -4.09 -1.01 22.84
CA SER A 149 -4.14 0.42 22.57
C SER A 149 -4.55 0.74 21.13
N ALA A 150 -5.75 1.30 20.98
CA ALA A 150 -6.27 1.80 19.71
C ALA A 150 -5.34 2.80 18.98
N PRO A 151 -4.69 3.79 19.64
CA PRO A 151 -3.75 4.67 18.95
C PRO A 151 -2.51 3.97 18.40
N ILE A 152 -2.04 2.91 19.04
CA ILE A 152 -0.95 2.08 18.52
C ILE A 152 -1.44 1.31 17.29
N HIS A 153 -2.64 0.74 17.34
CA HIS A 153 -3.25 0.06 16.18
C HIS A 153 -3.35 0.99 14.96
N TRP A 154 -3.80 2.24 15.13
CA TRP A 154 -3.89 3.20 14.03
C TRP A 154 -2.52 3.59 13.48
N LEU A 155 -1.55 3.83 14.37
CA LEU A 155 -0.20 4.20 13.96
C LEU A 155 0.46 3.08 13.15
N VAL A 156 0.33 1.82 13.59
CA VAL A 156 0.88 0.67 12.88
C VAL A 156 0.16 0.44 11.56
N THR A 157 -1.18 0.56 11.53
CA THR A 157 -1.95 0.41 10.30
C THR A 157 -1.60 1.50 9.28
N PHE A 158 -1.44 2.74 9.73
CA PHE A 158 -0.97 3.84 8.90
C PHE A 158 0.45 3.59 8.37
N HIS A 159 1.38 3.18 9.25
CA HIS A 159 2.74 2.82 8.84
C HIS A 159 2.73 1.70 7.80
N LEU A 160 1.94 0.66 8.01
CA LEU A 160 1.82 -0.48 7.10
C LEU A 160 1.29 -0.05 5.73
N ALA A 161 0.24 0.77 5.70
CA ALA A 161 -0.31 1.30 4.45
C ALA A 161 0.68 2.25 3.74
N ALA A 162 1.36 3.12 4.49
CA ALA A 162 2.35 4.04 3.94
C ALA A 162 3.58 3.30 3.40
N ALA A 163 4.12 2.33 4.15
CA ALA A 163 5.25 1.51 3.74
C ALA A 163 4.90 0.65 2.51
N GLY A 164 3.72 0.02 2.50
CA GLY A 164 3.20 -0.73 1.36
C GLY A 164 3.03 0.14 0.11
N TYR A 165 2.57 1.38 0.27
CA TYR A 165 2.43 2.33 -0.83
C TYR A 165 3.79 2.75 -1.37
N LEU A 166 4.73 3.11 -0.50
CA LEU A 166 6.09 3.48 -0.91
C LEU A 166 6.79 2.31 -1.60
N TYR A 167 6.66 1.11 -1.06
CA TYR A 167 7.23 -0.12 -1.63
C TYR A 167 6.67 -0.36 -3.04
N THR A 168 5.35 -0.41 -3.17
CA THR A 168 4.71 -0.66 -4.46
C THR A 168 4.97 0.47 -5.46
N ALA A 169 4.99 1.73 -5.00
CA ALA A 169 5.31 2.88 -5.84
C ALA A 169 6.75 2.80 -6.37
N SER A 170 7.72 2.45 -5.52
CA SER A 170 9.12 2.29 -5.91
C SER A 170 9.30 1.20 -6.97
N LEU A 171 8.47 0.15 -6.95
CA LEU A 171 8.59 -1.03 -7.82
C LEU A 171 7.77 -0.97 -9.10
N VAL A 172 6.57 -0.40 -9.11
CA VAL A 172 5.69 -0.44 -10.30
C VAL A 172 5.08 0.89 -10.68
N SER A 173 5.33 1.99 -9.94
CA SER A 173 4.73 3.27 -10.30
C SER A 173 5.13 3.72 -11.72
N ARG A 174 4.13 4.27 -12.41
CA ARG A 174 4.24 4.97 -13.70
C ARG A 174 4.02 6.48 -13.55
N ASP A 175 3.95 6.97 -12.32
CA ASP A 175 3.93 8.39 -12.06
C ASP A 175 5.31 9.02 -12.31
N PRO A 176 5.39 10.33 -12.56
CA PRO A 176 6.66 11.03 -12.77
C PRO A 176 7.54 10.90 -11.51
N MET A 177 8.53 10.01 -11.56
CA MET A 177 9.51 9.82 -10.48
C MET A 177 10.88 10.30 -10.97
N PRO A 178 11.39 11.44 -10.45
CA PRO A 178 12.66 12.01 -10.90
C PRO A 178 13.88 11.09 -10.69
N HIS A 179 13.80 10.18 -9.71
CA HIS A 179 14.91 9.32 -9.31
C HIS A 179 14.55 7.82 -9.41
N ARG A 180 13.97 7.41 -10.54
CA ARG A 180 13.54 6.02 -10.73
C ARG A 180 14.74 5.08 -10.79
N ALA A 181 14.76 4.08 -9.90
CA ALA A 181 15.79 3.04 -9.89
C ALA A 181 15.73 2.16 -11.16
N GLY A 182 16.87 1.58 -11.54
CA GLY A 182 16.95 0.64 -12.66
C GLY A 182 16.13 -0.63 -12.43
N PHE A 183 15.70 -1.28 -13.53
CA PHE A 183 14.88 -2.50 -13.48
C PHE A 183 15.53 -3.61 -12.64
N ARG A 184 16.84 -3.86 -12.82
CA ARG A 184 17.59 -4.91 -12.10
C ARG A 184 17.48 -4.76 -10.58
N LEU A 185 17.67 -3.54 -10.06
CA LEU A 185 17.57 -3.28 -8.63
C LEU A 185 16.14 -3.49 -8.11
N ARG A 186 15.14 -3.03 -8.86
CA ARG A 186 13.72 -3.20 -8.49
C ARG A 186 13.32 -4.67 -8.47
N ALA A 187 13.75 -5.45 -9.47
CA ALA A 187 13.51 -6.88 -9.53
C ALA A 187 14.20 -7.63 -8.37
N ALA A 188 15.46 -7.31 -8.07
CA ALA A 188 16.19 -7.91 -6.96
C ALA A 188 15.51 -7.60 -5.60
N VAL A 189 15.12 -6.35 -5.38
CA VAL A 189 14.40 -5.93 -4.17
C VAL A 189 13.04 -6.62 -4.05
N LEU A 190 12.30 -6.75 -5.15
CA LEU A 190 11.02 -7.46 -5.17
C LEU A 190 11.20 -8.92 -4.77
N ILE A 191 12.16 -9.63 -5.38
CA ILE A 191 12.44 -11.04 -5.06
C ILE A 191 12.87 -11.20 -3.60
N LEU A 192 13.79 -10.36 -3.12
CA LEU A 192 14.29 -10.45 -1.75
C LEU A 192 13.20 -10.13 -0.71
N SER A 193 12.37 -9.12 -0.98
CA SER A 193 11.24 -8.76 -0.12
C SER A 193 10.17 -9.85 -0.12
N ALA A 194 9.88 -10.45 -1.28
CA ALA A 194 8.95 -11.57 -1.39
C ALA A 194 9.47 -12.79 -0.63
N ALA A 195 10.76 -13.10 -0.75
CA ALA A 195 11.39 -14.16 0.03
C ALA A 195 11.28 -13.89 1.53
N ALA A 196 11.58 -12.68 1.98
CA ALA A 196 11.48 -12.29 3.39
C ALA A 196 10.04 -12.39 3.92
N HIS A 197 9.06 -11.93 3.15
CA HIS A 197 7.64 -12.04 3.51
C HIS A 197 7.21 -13.51 3.63
N ASN A 198 7.57 -14.34 2.65
CA ASN A 198 7.23 -15.77 2.64
C ASN A 198 7.92 -16.55 3.75
N ILE A 199 9.18 -16.22 4.06
CA ILE A 199 9.90 -16.78 5.21
C ILE A 199 9.16 -16.40 6.50
N LEU A 200 8.78 -15.13 6.68
CA LEU A 200 8.07 -14.68 7.87
C LEU A 200 6.73 -15.40 8.03
N ALA A 201 5.95 -15.54 6.94
CA ALA A 201 4.69 -16.30 6.98
C ALA A 201 4.92 -17.76 7.42
N LYS A 202 5.97 -18.43 6.91
CA LYS A 202 6.33 -19.79 7.35
C LYS A 202 6.81 -19.85 8.80
N THR A 203 7.57 -18.87 9.26
CA THR A 203 7.98 -18.82 10.68
C THR A 203 6.77 -18.66 11.59
N LEU A 204 5.77 -17.88 11.17
CA LEU A 204 4.54 -17.62 11.92
C LEU A 204 3.60 -18.82 11.93
N TYR A 205 3.65 -19.64 10.88
CA TYR A 205 2.98 -20.94 10.85
C TYR A 205 3.58 -21.93 11.86
N ALA A 206 4.90 -21.91 12.02
CA ALA A 206 5.61 -22.80 12.95
C ALA A 206 5.56 -22.31 14.41
N ASP A 207 5.65 -20.99 14.60
CA ASP A 207 5.76 -20.33 15.90
C ASP A 207 4.85 -19.09 15.93
N PRO A 208 3.56 -19.27 16.25
CA PRO A 208 2.61 -18.16 16.31
C PRO A 208 2.88 -17.24 17.52
N PRO A 209 2.47 -15.96 17.47
CA PRO A 209 2.74 -15.01 18.54
C PRO A 209 2.07 -15.43 19.87
N PRO A 210 2.63 -15.01 21.02
CA PRO A 210 2.05 -15.30 22.33
C PRO A 210 0.58 -14.86 22.41
N GLY A 211 -0.29 -15.72 22.94
CA GLY A 211 -1.73 -15.45 23.07
C GLY A 211 -2.58 -15.89 21.87
N VAL A 212 -1.97 -16.38 20.78
CA VAL A 212 -2.69 -16.91 19.61
C VAL A 212 -2.74 -18.44 19.67
N THR A 213 -3.92 -19.01 19.44
CA THR A 213 -4.05 -20.48 19.37
C THR A 213 -3.32 -21.03 18.14
N PRO A 214 -2.74 -22.24 18.20
CA PRO A 214 -2.00 -22.80 17.05
C PRO A 214 -2.83 -22.86 15.76
N ALA A 215 -4.12 -23.20 15.85
CA ALA A 215 -5.01 -23.27 14.70
C ALA A 215 -5.25 -21.90 14.04
N ASP A 216 -5.49 -20.86 14.83
CA ASP A 216 -5.71 -19.49 14.32
C ASP A 216 -4.40 -18.86 13.80
N GLY A 217 -3.27 -19.16 14.45
CA GLY A 217 -1.93 -18.80 14.00
C GLY A 217 -1.60 -19.39 12.62
N GLN A 218 -1.87 -20.68 12.43
CA GLN A 218 -1.71 -21.35 11.14
C GLN A 218 -2.62 -20.75 10.08
N ALA A 219 -3.89 -20.49 10.40
CA ALA A 219 -4.82 -19.87 9.46
C ALA A 219 -4.34 -18.48 8.99
N GLY A 220 -3.93 -17.61 9.92
CA GLY A 220 -3.38 -16.29 9.57
C GLY A 220 -2.08 -16.37 8.78
N ALA A 221 -1.19 -17.31 9.13
CA ALA A 221 0.04 -17.53 8.37
C ALA A 221 -0.22 -18.01 6.94
N LEU A 222 -1.20 -18.91 6.72
CA LEU A 222 -1.61 -19.35 5.39
C LEU A 222 -2.22 -18.20 4.58
N ILE A 223 -3.04 -17.36 5.21
CA ILE A 223 -3.60 -16.16 4.58
C ILE A 223 -2.47 -15.24 4.13
N LEU A 224 -1.51 -14.92 5.00
CA LEU A 224 -0.35 -14.09 4.67
C LEU A 224 0.47 -14.71 3.52
N TYR A 225 0.70 -16.02 3.56
CA TYR A 225 1.48 -16.72 2.54
C TYR A 225 0.79 -16.70 1.16
N TYR A 226 -0.44 -17.20 1.08
CA TYR A 226 -1.15 -17.31 -0.20
C TYR A 226 -1.67 -15.95 -0.70
N GLY A 227 -2.26 -15.16 0.18
CA GLY A 227 -2.78 -13.83 -0.16
C GLY A 227 -1.66 -12.86 -0.54
N GLY A 228 -0.56 -12.87 0.22
CA GLY A 228 0.63 -12.09 -0.10
C GLY A 228 1.23 -12.52 -1.45
N GLY A 229 1.37 -13.83 -1.66
CA GLY A 229 1.86 -14.39 -2.92
C GLY A 229 1.05 -13.95 -4.15
N VAL A 230 -0.28 -13.89 -4.07
CA VAL A 230 -1.12 -13.40 -5.19
C VAL A 230 -0.80 -11.95 -5.53
N VAL A 231 -0.67 -11.09 -4.52
CA VAL A 231 -0.35 -9.66 -4.74
C VAL A 231 1.07 -9.51 -5.29
N GLU A 232 2.04 -10.25 -4.74
CA GLU A 232 3.43 -10.27 -5.21
C GLU A 232 3.53 -10.71 -6.66
N ILE A 233 2.87 -11.80 -7.05
CA ILE A 233 2.80 -12.27 -8.44
C ILE A 233 2.21 -11.18 -9.34
N GLY A 234 1.16 -10.48 -8.90
CA GLY A 234 0.60 -9.34 -9.61
C GLY A 234 1.63 -8.21 -9.83
N ILE A 235 2.39 -7.85 -8.79
CA ILE A 235 3.45 -6.84 -8.87
C ILE A 235 4.59 -7.29 -9.79
N ILE A 236 5.02 -8.55 -9.70
CA ILE A 236 6.02 -9.16 -10.58
C ILE A 236 5.56 -9.09 -12.04
N PHE A 237 4.32 -9.52 -12.32
CA PHE A 237 3.74 -9.47 -13.65
C PHE A 237 3.74 -8.04 -14.21
N LEU A 238 3.33 -7.06 -13.40
CA LEU A 238 3.34 -5.65 -13.79
C LEU A 238 4.75 -5.13 -14.07
N LEU A 239 5.72 -5.49 -13.24
CA LEU A 239 7.12 -5.10 -13.40
C LEU A 239 7.71 -5.70 -14.70
N CYS A 240 7.51 -6.99 -14.94
CA CYS A 240 7.95 -7.68 -16.16
C CYS A 240 7.27 -7.11 -17.41
N ARG A 241 5.96 -6.88 -17.36
CA ARG A 241 5.21 -6.26 -18.46
C ARG A 241 5.73 -4.85 -18.78
N GLN A 242 6.06 -4.05 -17.76
CA GLN A 242 6.64 -2.72 -17.95
C GLN A 242 7.98 -2.79 -18.66
N TRP A 243 8.83 -3.73 -18.26
CA TRP A 243 10.12 -3.94 -18.90
C TRP A 243 9.96 -4.36 -20.36
N TYR A 244 9.15 -5.38 -20.62
CA TYR A 244 8.89 -5.88 -21.97
C TYR A 244 8.35 -4.78 -22.92
N LEU A 245 7.47 -3.92 -22.43
CA LEU A 245 6.97 -2.79 -23.25
C LEU A 245 8.03 -1.71 -23.49
N SER A 246 8.98 -1.52 -22.57
CA SER A 246 10.04 -0.52 -22.69
C SER A 246 11.21 -0.94 -23.59
N THR A 247 11.40 -2.25 -23.79
CA THR A 247 12.45 -2.81 -24.65
C THR A 247 12.00 -3.08 -26.08
N ARG A 248 10.74 -2.75 -26.43
CA ARG A 248 10.27 -2.83 -27.82
C ARG A 248 11.10 -1.87 -28.69
N PRO A 249 11.74 -2.35 -29.78
CA PRO A 249 12.45 -1.47 -30.71
C PRO A 249 11.47 -0.42 -31.27
N GLN A 250 11.77 0.87 -31.08
CA GLN A 250 11.07 1.92 -31.81
C GLN A 250 11.38 1.73 -33.29
N GLN A 251 10.38 1.35 -34.09
CA GLN A 251 10.47 1.45 -35.54
C GLN A 251 10.70 2.93 -35.85
N ARG A 252 11.94 3.28 -36.21
CA ARG A 252 12.25 4.60 -36.75
C ARG A 252 11.37 4.76 -38.01
N PRO A 253 10.55 5.82 -38.14
CA PRO A 253 9.88 6.08 -39.40
C PRO A 253 10.98 6.21 -40.47
N ALA A 254 10.83 5.46 -41.56
CA ALA A 254 11.71 5.58 -42.71
C ALA A 254 11.63 7.04 -43.19
N SER A 255 12.75 7.75 -43.14
CA SER A 255 12.88 9.05 -43.79
C SER A 255 12.74 8.83 -45.29
N ILE A 256 11.65 9.35 -45.87
CA ILE A 256 11.47 9.52 -47.32
C ILE A 256 11.98 10.92 -47.66
#